data_AF-A0AAC9MZA8-F1
#
_entry.id   AF-A0AAC9MZA8-F1
#
_cell.length_a   1.000
_cell.length_b   1.000
_cell.length_c   1.000
_cell.angle_alpha   90.00
_cell.angle_beta   90.00
_cell.angle_gamma   90.00
#
_symmetry.space_group_name_H-M   'P 1'
#
loop_
_entity.id
_entity.type
_entity.pdbx_description
1 polymer ?
#
loop_
_entity_poly.entity_id
_entity_poly.type
_entity_poly.pdbx_seq_one_letter_code
_entity_poly.pdbx_strand_id
1 'polypeptide(L)'
;MLGPTMSTTEPDNGPNEDILDVPGSWGTTVDPRRGGHRSVTATPAQKAAERTAKLIDEAQDTFASVFGSAATERRLATEVRAYLDGAASPVGAAATVQLVEFGVDAKRIKEFAAFADVWATAHGIDFAAAAVAELARSRVSRGHGSEWRLINQQQHAPEWVGEPVAQRLRTLLTTVNDANHAAAVAEIAARRDREFARIVAAYLAPPRRTGSPSSVTTSLSPTRRTSRCGWCCEPSARSNS
;
A
#
# COMPACT_ATOMS: atom_id res chain seq x y z
N MET A 1 -30.95 -46.46 48.29
CA MET A 1 -29.74 -46.22 47.48
C MET A 1 -30.08 -45.13 46.47
N LEU A 2 -29.54 -43.93 46.68
CA LEU A 2 -29.69 -42.78 45.77
C LEU A 2 -28.54 -42.85 44.75
N GLY A 3 -28.86 -43.00 43.46
CA GLY A 3 -27.89 -42.96 42.38
C GLY A 3 -27.42 -41.52 42.10
N PRO A 4 -26.18 -41.31 41.64
CA PRO A 4 -25.66 -39.96 41.41
C PRO A 4 -26.29 -39.37 40.14
N THR A 5 -26.84 -38.16 40.27
CA THR A 5 -27.17 -37.28 39.14
C THR A 5 -25.88 -36.91 38.43
N MET A 6 -25.68 -37.42 37.21
CA MET A 6 -24.70 -36.85 36.29
C MET A 6 -25.18 -35.47 35.88
N SER A 7 -24.50 -34.43 36.37
CA SER A 7 -24.56 -33.09 35.78
C SER A 7 -24.05 -33.19 34.34
N THR A 8 -24.95 -33.04 33.38
CA THR A 8 -24.57 -32.65 32.01
C THR A 8 -24.01 -31.25 32.10
N THR A 9 -22.69 -31.12 32.10
CA THR A 9 -22.01 -29.84 31.88
C THR A 9 -22.27 -29.44 30.43
N GLU A 10 -23.11 -28.43 30.23
CA GLU A 10 -23.24 -27.72 28.96
C GLU A 10 -21.84 -27.27 28.51
N PRO A 11 -21.46 -27.43 27.22
CA PRO A 11 -20.19 -26.91 26.75
C PRO A 11 -20.21 -25.38 26.90
N ASP A 12 -19.28 -24.88 27.70
CA ASP A 12 -19.00 -23.45 27.86
C ASP A 12 -18.60 -22.88 26.49
N ASN A 13 -19.57 -22.25 25.81
CA ASN A 13 -19.34 -21.49 24.60
C ASN A 13 -18.61 -20.21 25.02
N GLY A 14 -17.27 -20.29 25.07
CA GLY A 14 -16.41 -19.11 25.17
C GLY A 14 -16.81 -18.04 24.14
N PRO A 15 -16.38 -16.78 24.34
CA PRO A 15 -16.74 -15.69 23.44
C PRO A 15 -16.48 -16.10 21.99
N ASN A 16 -17.50 -15.95 21.14
CA ASN A 16 -17.47 -16.38 19.75
C ASN A 16 -16.33 -15.67 19.01
N GLU A 17 -15.20 -16.35 18.82
CA GLU A 17 -14.01 -15.81 18.14
C GLU A 17 -14.27 -15.43 16.68
N ASP A 18 -15.41 -15.86 16.11
CA ASP A 18 -15.84 -15.51 14.76
C ASP A 18 -16.64 -14.19 14.69
N ILE A 19 -16.96 -13.56 15.83
CA ILE A 19 -17.67 -12.27 15.89
C ILE A 19 -16.74 -11.20 16.47
N LEU A 20 -16.13 -10.42 15.57
CA LEU A 20 -15.44 -9.19 15.94
C LEU A 20 -16.41 -8.01 15.83
N ASP A 21 -16.97 -7.58 16.96
CA ASP A 21 -17.72 -6.32 17.06
C ASP A 21 -16.75 -5.14 16.99
N VAL A 22 -16.57 -4.58 15.79
CA VAL A 22 -15.73 -3.40 15.57
C VAL A 22 -16.49 -2.16 16.05
N PRO A 23 -15.99 -1.41 17.06
CA PRO A 23 -16.63 -0.19 17.51
C PRO A 23 -16.78 0.81 16.36
N GLY A 24 -17.93 1.48 16.26
CA GLY A 24 -18.18 2.45 15.19
C GLY A 24 -17.14 3.58 15.11
N SER A 25 -16.50 3.92 16.23
CA SER A 25 -15.41 4.90 16.31
C SER A 25 -14.14 4.47 15.57
N TRP A 26 -13.93 3.17 15.35
CA TRP A 26 -12.80 2.64 14.57
C TRP A 26 -13.06 2.72 13.07
N GLY A 27 -14.31 2.99 12.66
CA GLY A 27 -14.68 3.14 11.26
C GLY A 27 -13.85 4.21 10.54
N THR A 28 -13.37 5.25 11.19
CA THR A 28 -12.50 6.27 10.56
C THR A 28 -11.03 5.85 10.47
N THR A 29 -10.61 4.82 11.21
CA THR A 29 -9.23 4.36 11.32
C THR A 29 -8.95 3.11 10.48
N VAL A 30 -9.99 2.32 10.15
CA VAL A 30 -9.85 1.09 9.38
C VAL A 30 -10.01 1.36 7.88
N ASP A 31 -8.99 0.97 7.11
CA ASP A 31 -9.03 1.06 5.65
C ASP A 31 -10.10 0.15 5.04
N PRO A 32 -10.84 0.62 4.03
CA PRO A 32 -11.93 -0.13 3.42
C PRO A 32 -11.42 -1.42 2.77
N ARG A 33 -12.23 -2.48 2.83
CA ARG A 33 -11.96 -3.78 2.20
C ARG A 33 -13.12 -4.15 1.28
N ARG A 34 -12.79 -4.64 0.08
CA ARG A 34 -13.79 -5.15 -0.87
C ARG A 34 -14.58 -6.32 -0.25
N GLY A 35 -15.91 -6.23 -0.31
CA GLY A 35 -16.83 -7.20 0.29
C GLY A 35 -16.90 -7.15 1.83
N GLY A 36 -16.25 -6.18 2.47
CA GLY A 36 -16.38 -5.95 3.91
C GLY A 36 -17.65 -5.16 4.25
N HIS A 37 -17.97 -5.07 5.55
CA HIS A 37 -19.15 -4.38 6.08
C HIS A 37 -19.22 -2.88 5.71
N ARG A 38 -18.10 -2.29 5.29
CA ARG A 38 -18.01 -0.90 4.85
C ARG A 38 -17.58 -0.84 3.39
N SER A 39 -18.57 -0.83 2.50
CA SER A 39 -18.33 -0.45 1.10
C SER A 39 -18.23 1.07 1.03
N VAL A 40 -17.08 1.59 0.62
CA VAL A 40 -16.91 3.02 0.33
C VAL A 40 -17.01 3.20 -1.17
N THR A 41 -17.96 4.00 -1.62
CA THR A 41 -18.00 4.45 -3.01
C THR A 41 -16.91 5.51 -3.21
N ALA A 42 -15.86 5.15 -3.92
CA ALA A 42 -14.76 6.03 -4.30
C ALA A 42 -14.67 6.18 -5.82
N THR A 43 -14.59 7.43 -6.25
CA THR A 43 -14.21 7.84 -7.60
C THR A 43 -12.91 8.66 -7.53
N PRO A 44 -12.10 8.71 -8.61
CA PRO A 44 -10.92 9.56 -8.66
C PRO A 44 -11.23 11.01 -8.31
N ALA A 45 -10.37 11.66 -7.53
CA ALA A 45 -10.61 13.03 -7.12
C ALA A 45 -10.50 13.98 -8.32
N GLN A 46 -11.47 14.88 -8.48
CA GLN A 46 -11.54 15.81 -9.62
C GLN A 46 -10.27 16.66 -9.81
N LYS A 47 -9.61 17.06 -8.70
CA LYS A 47 -8.39 17.86 -8.71
C LYS A 47 -7.10 17.04 -8.65
N ALA A 48 -7.15 15.73 -8.85
CA ALA A 48 -5.96 14.88 -8.75
C ALA A 48 -4.88 15.29 -9.76
N ALA A 49 -5.26 15.51 -11.02
CA ALA A 49 -4.33 15.92 -12.08
C ALA A 49 -3.64 17.26 -11.76
N GLU A 50 -4.40 18.27 -11.34
CA GLU A 50 -3.88 19.58 -10.93
C GLU A 50 -2.88 19.46 -9.77
N ARG A 51 -3.23 18.67 -8.74
CA ARG A 51 -2.35 18.45 -7.58
C ARG A 51 -1.07 17.72 -7.95
N THR A 52 -1.17 16.65 -8.74
CA THR A 52 -0.01 15.89 -9.22
C THR A 52 0.90 16.75 -10.09
N ALA A 53 0.34 17.54 -11.00
CA ALA A 53 1.12 18.47 -11.82
C ALA A 53 1.89 19.49 -10.95
N LYS A 54 1.23 20.06 -9.93
CA LYS A 54 1.87 20.98 -8.98
C LYS A 54 3.02 20.33 -8.21
N LEU A 55 2.84 19.09 -7.72
CA LEU A 55 3.91 18.37 -7.03
C LEU A 55 5.11 18.08 -7.95
N ILE A 56 4.86 17.74 -9.21
CA ILE A 56 5.91 17.52 -10.21
C ILE A 56 6.63 18.83 -10.54
N ASP A 57 5.90 19.94 -10.67
CA ASP A 57 6.46 21.27 -10.93
C ASP A 57 7.36 21.72 -9.77
N GLU A 58 6.94 21.56 -8.54
CA GLU A 58 7.77 21.89 -7.37
C GLU A 58 9.06 21.05 -7.29
N ALA A 59 9.03 19.82 -7.82
CA ALA A 59 10.18 18.94 -7.86
C ALA A 59 11.07 19.12 -9.11
N GLN A 60 10.86 20.16 -9.93
CA GLN A 60 11.61 20.36 -11.18
C GLN A 60 13.13 20.34 -10.99
N ASP A 61 13.67 20.94 -9.93
CA ASP A 61 15.13 20.93 -9.66
C ASP A 61 15.67 19.51 -9.43
N THR A 62 14.87 18.64 -8.81
CA THR A 62 15.22 17.23 -8.63
C THR A 62 15.24 16.51 -9.98
N PHE A 63 14.23 16.71 -10.82
CA PHE A 63 14.21 16.14 -12.17
C PHE A 63 15.37 16.65 -13.03
N ALA A 64 15.67 17.95 -12.98
CA ALA A 64 16.81 18.54 -13.68
C ALA A 64 18.14 17.90 -13.23
N SER A 65 18.31 17.64 -11.93
CA SER A 65 19.49 16.92 -11.42
C SER A 65 19.60 15.50 -11.96
N VAL A 66 18.50 14.74 -12.00
CA VAL A 66 18.46 13.37 -12.54
C VAL A 66 18.81 13.37 -14.02
N PHE A 67 18.23 14.28 -14.81
CA PHE A 67 18.42 14.30 -16.26
C PHE A 67 19.72 14.95 -16.73
N GLY A 68 20.27 15.88 -15.96
CA GLY A 68 21.49 16.61 -16.29
C GLY A 68 22.78 15.91 -15.86
N SER A 69 22.70 14.89 -14.99
CA SER A 69 23.88 14.21 -14.45
C SER A 69 24.26 12.98 -15.27
N ALA A 70 25.49 12.94 -15.78
CA ALA A 70 26.05 11.74 -16.42
C ALA A 70 26.24 10.56 -15.45
N ALA A 71 26.25 10.82 -14.13
CA ALA A 71 26.35 9.80 -13.10
C ALA A 71 24.99 9.12 -12.81
N THR A 72 23.88 9.65 -13.31
CA THR A 72 22.56 9.03 -13.16
C THR A 72 22.50 7.70 -13.92
N GLU A 73 21.95 6.68 -13.27
CA GLU A 73 21.64 5.42 -13.90
C GLU A 73 20.71 5.62 -15.10
N ARG A 74 21.16 5.22 -16.29
CA ARG A 74 20.40 5.41 -17.54
C ARG A 74 18.98 4.85 -17.49
N ARG A 75 18.78 3.72 -16.81
CA ARG A 75 17.47 3.09 -16.67
C ARG A 75 16.49 4.01 -15.93
N LEU A 76 16.89 4.58 -14.79
CA LEU A 76 16.06 5.52 -14.02
C LEU A 76 15.63 6.71 -14.89
N ALA A 77 16.58 7.39 -15.53
CA ALA A 77 16.29 8.55 -16.37
C ALA A 77 15.37 8.19 -17.57
N THR A 78 15.53 6.99 -18.13
CA THR A 78 14.71 6.52 -19.26
C THR A 78 13.28 6.27 -18.84
N GLU A 79 13.07 5.53 -17.75
CA GLU A 79 11.72 5.17 -17.25
C GLU A 79 10.94 6.41 -16.81
N VAL A 80 11.59 7.32 -16.07
CA VAL A 80 10.95 8.57 -15.63
C VAL A 80 10.56 9.42 -16.82
N ARG A 81 11.46 9.59 -17.80
CA ARG A 81 11.15 10.36 -19.02
C ARG A 81 10.01 9.74 -19.80
N ALA A 82 10.04 8.43 -20.03
CA ALA A 82 8.97 7.72 -20.73
C ALA A 82 7.61 7.96 -20.05
N TYR A 83 7.53 7.88 -18.72
CA TYR A 83 6.30 8.15 -17.98
C TYR A 83 5.86 9.62 -18.08
N LEU A 84 6.78 10.58 -17.94
CA LEU A 84 6.46 12.00 -18.06
C LEU A 84 6.03 12.39 -19.50
N ASP A 85 6.52 11.69 -20.50
CA ASP A 85 6.11 11.81 -21.91
C ASP A 85 4.77 11.09 -22.21
N GLY A 86 4.16 10.46 -21.20
CA GLY A 86 2.83 9.83 -21.28
C GLY A 86 2.82 8.33 -21.57
N ALA A 87 3.98 7.67 -21.63
CA ALA A 87 4.03 6.21 -21.78
C ALA A 87 3.55 5.51 -20.50
N ALA A 88 2.87 4.37 -20.67
CA ALA A 88 2.46 3.52 -19.58
C ALA A 88 3.65 2.73 -19.00
N SER A 89 4.54 3.41 -18.27
CA SER A 89 5.61 2.79 -17.49
C SER A 89 5.29 2.79 -15.99
N PRO A 90 4.94 1.63 -15.39
CA PRO A 90 4.73 1.53 -13.94
C PRO A 90 6.01 1.84 -13.14
N VAL A 91 7.18 1.48 -13.69
CA VAL A 91 8.48 1.76 -13.07
C VAL A 91 8.76 3.26 -13.10
N GLY A 92 8.51 3.92 -14.23
CA GLY A 92 8.63 5.37 -14.38
C GLY A 92 7.68 6.12 -13.44
N ALA A 93 6.42 5.71 -13.38
CA ALA A 93 5.42 6.26 -12.47
C ALA A 93 5.86 6.16 -11.00
N ALA A 94 6.31 4.98 -10.58
CA ALA A 94 6.83 4.77 -9.24
C ALA A 94 8.08 5.62 -8.94
N ALA A 95 9.03 5.68 -9.87
CA ALA A 95 10.23 6.50 -9.71
C ALA A 95 9.90 8.00 -9.64
N THR A 96 8.92 8.48 -10.41
CA THR A 96 8.48 9.88 -10.39
C THR A 96 7.97 10.30 -9.01
N VAL A 97 7.13 9.47 -8.35
CA VAL A 97 6.64 9.77 -6.99
C VAL A 97 7.81 9.91 -6.00
N GLN A 98 8.81 9.05 -6.13
CA GLN A 98 9.99 9.07 -5.26
C GLN A 98 10.91 10.26 -5.56
N LEU A 99 11.02 10.70 -6.80
CA LEU A 99 11.73 11.94 -7.13
C LEU A 99 10.99 13.17 -6.60
N VAL A 100 9.66 13.17 -6.66
CA VAL A 100 8.83 14.22 -6.05
C VAL A 100 9.07 14.29 -4.54
N GLU A 101 9.21 13.16 -3.84
CA GLU A 101 9.58 13.11 -2.41
C GLU A 101 10.82 13.97 -2.09
N PHE A 102 11.86 13.91 -2.92
CA PHE A 102 13.08 14.68 -2.71
C PHE A 102 12.92 16.18 -2.98
N GLY A 103 11.90 16.57 -3.75
CA GLY A 103 11.68 17.94 -4.19
C GLY A 103 10.61 18.70 -3.39
N VAL A 104 9.83 18.04 -2.53
CA VAL A 104 8.69 18.65 -1.83
C VAL A 104 8.78 18.52 -0.31
N ASP A 105 8.09 19.40 0.43
CA ASP A 105 8.04 19.34 1.90
C ASP A 105 7.38 18.03 2.37
N ALA A 106 8.05 17.30 3.27
CA ALA A 106 7.56 16.05 3.86
C ALA A 106 6.17 16.16 4.49
N LYS A 107 5.76 17.36 4.98
CA LYS A 107 4.40 17.60 5.51
C LYS A 107 3.30 17.38 4.47
N ARG A 108 3.65 17.39 3.19
CA ARG A 108 2.74 17.25 2.05
C ARG A 108 2.66 15.83 1.50
N ILE A 109 3.31 14.86 2.16
CA ILE A 109 3.29 13.44 1.76
C ILE A 109 1.87 12.90 1.52
N LYS A 110 0.87 13.36 2.29
CA LYS A 110 -0.54 12.95 2.11
C LYS A 110 -1.12 13.33 0.75
N GLU A 111 -0.60 14.38 0.11
CA GLU A 111 -1.03 14.80 -1.24
C GLU A 111 -0.66 13.76 -2.31
N PHE A 112 0.26 12.84 -2.02
CA PHE A 112 0.73 11.83 -2.97
C PHE A 112 -0.38 10.83 -3.33
N ALA A 113 -1.44 10.73 -2.50
CA ALA A 113 -2.66 10.00 -2.85
C ALA A 113 -3.23 10.41 -4.23
N ALA A 114 -3.00 11.66 -4.68
CA ALA A 114 -3.43 12.12 -5.99
C ALA A 114 -2.81 11.32 -7.16
N PHE A 115 -1.61 10.76 -7.00
CA PHE A 115 -0.99 9.93 -8.04
C PHE A 115 -1.82 8.68 -8.37
N ALA A 116 -2.39 8.02 -7.35
CA ALA A 116 -3.24 6.85 -7.58
C ALA A 116 -4.48 7.17 -8.44
N ASP A 117 -5.09 8.34 -8.20
CA ASP A 117 -6.22 8.83 -8.97
C ASP A 117 -5.84 9.16 -10.41
N VAL A 118 -4.69 9.82 -10.61
CA VAL A 118 -4.17 10.14 -11.95
C VAL A 118 -3.85 8.87 -12.73
N TRP A 119 -3.16 7.91 -12.13
CA TRP A 119 -2.84 6.63 -12.78
C TRP A 119 -4.09 5.85 -13.16
N ALA A 120 -5.05 5.73 -12.24
CA ALA A 120 -6.30 5.02 -12.49
C ALA A 120 -7.12 5.67 -13.61
N THR A 121 -7.10 7.00 -13.69
CA THR A 121 -7.84 7.76 -14.72
C THR A 121 -7.16 7.71 -16.08
N ALA A 122 -5.85 7.88 -16.13
CA ALA A 122 -5.09 7.98 -17.38
C ALA A 122 -4.78 6.63 -18.03
N HIS A 123 -4.53 5.59 -17.22
CA HIS A 123 -4.02 4.31 -17.70
C HIS A 123 -4.82 3.09 -17.21
N GLY A 124 -5.80 3.28 -16.32
CA GLY A 124 -6.58 2.18 -15.75
C GLY A 124 -6.08 1.72 -14.38
N ILE A 125 -6.95 0.97 -13.69
CA ILE A 125 -6.71 0.54 -12.30
C ILE A 125 -5.62 -0.53 -12.18
N ASP A 126 -5.46 -1.35 -13.21
CA ASP A 126 -4.39 -2.34 -13.37
C ASP A 126 -3.01 -1.68 -13.49
N PHE A 127 -2.90 -0.61 -14.28
CA PHE A 127 -1.68 0.21 -14.31
C PHE A 127 -1.38 0.84 -12.95
N ALA A 128 -2.40 1.44 -12.30
CA ALA A 128 -2.22 2.02 -10.98
C ALA A 128 -1.74 0.96 -9.95
N ALA A 129 -2.28 -0.26 -10.05
CA ALA A 129 -1.87 -1.38 -9.21
C ALA A 129 -0.43 -1.82 -9.50
N ALA A 130 -0.03 -1.90 -10.77
CA ALA A 130 1.34 -2.16 -11.17
C ALA A 130 2.30 -1.08 -10.62
N ALA A 131 1.96 0.20 -10.72
CA ALA A 131 2.79 1.31 -10.27
C ALA A 131 2.98 1.31 -8.74
N VAL A 132 1.92 1.07 -7.96
CA VAL A 132 2.06 0.93 -6.49
C VAL A 132 2.89 -0.31 -6.12
N ALA A 133 2.76 -1.41 -6.86
CA ALA A 133 3.62 -2.56 -6.64
C ALA A 133 5.10 -2.24 -6.95
N GLU A 134 5.40 -1.47 -8.01
CA GLU A 134 6.76 -1.00 -8.29
C GLU A 134 7.30 -0.04 -7.21
N LEU A 135 6.46 0.83 -6.62
CA LEU A 135 6.81 1.64 -5.45
C LEU A 135 7.23 0.82 -4.23
N ALA A 136 6.69 -0.40 -4.11
CA ALA A 136 7.05 -1.32 -3.03
C ALA A 136 8.27 -2.19 -3.37
N ARG A 137 8.59 -2.36 -4.66
CA ARG A 137 9.73 -3.16 -5.13
C ARG A 137 11.02 -2.38 -5.25
N SER A 138 10.93 -1.09 -5.58
CA SER A 138 12.06 -0.27 -6.00
C SER A 138 12.14 1.03 -5.22
N ARG A 139 13.37 1.52 -5.03
CA ARG A 139 13.64 2.81 -4.43
C ARG A 139 14.58 3.65 -5.27
N VAL A 140 14.28 4.94 -5.42
CA VAL A 140 15.24 5.91 -5.93
C VAL A 140 16.21 6.26 -4.82
N SER A 141 17.50 6.02 -5.06
CA SER A 141 18.58 6.35 -4.15
C SER A 141 19.44 7.46 -4.72
N ARG A 142 19.78 8.43 -3.86
CA ARG A 142 20.76 9.45 -4.13
C ARG A 142 22.09 9.04 -3.48
N GLY A 143 23.09 8.77 -4.29
CA GLY A 143 24.45 8.50 -3.86
C GLY A 143 25.22 9.77 -3.51
N HIS A 144 26.54 9.66 -3.36
CA HIS A 144 27.39 10.83 -3.19
C HIS A 144 27.38 11.71 -4.46
N GLY A 145 27.19 13.02 -4.27
CA GLY A 145 27.12 13.99 -5.37
C GLY A 145 25.77 13.99 -6.11
N SER A 146 25.82 13.88 -7.44
CA SER A 146 24.67 13.89 -8.37
C SER A 146 24.32 12.52 -8.92
N GLU A 147 24.71 11.46 -8.21
CA GLU A 147 24.45 10.09 -8.61
C GLU A 147 23.04 9.64 -8.18
N TRP A 148 22.20 9.34 -9.15
CA TRP A 148 20.84 8.85 -8.93
C TRP A 148 20.69 7.43 -9.48
N ARG A 149 20.12 6.52 -8.69
CA ARG A 149 19.97 5.10 -9.08
C ARG A 149 18.61 4.54 -8.66
N LEU A 150 18.12 3.57 -9.42
CA LEU A 150 16.96 2.77 -9.04
C LEU A 150 17.45 1.48 -8.38
N ILE A 151 17.31 1.38 -7.07
CA ILE A 151 17.73 0.23 -6.28
C ILE A 151 16.53 -0.62 -5.86
N ASN A 152 16.78 -1.86 -5.43
CA ASN A 152 15.72 -2.70 -4.86
C ASN A 152 15.36 -2.22 -3.46
N GLN A 153 14.06 -2.11 -3.18
CA GLN A 153 13.55 -1.81 -1.86
C GLN A 153 13.66 -3.07 -0.98
N GLN A 154 14.70 -3.12 -0.14
CA GLN A 154 14.98 -4.30 0.69
C GLN A 154 14.31 -4.24 2.07
N GLN A 155 14.04 -3.05 2.59
CA GLN A 155 13.55 -2.88 3.95
C GLN A 155 12.29 -2.01 3.99
N HIS A 156 11.43 -2.32 4.97
CA HIS A 156 10.35 -1.45 5.38
C HIS A 156 10.95 -0.13 5.92
N ALA A 157 10.59 1.00 5.32
CA ALA A 157 10.88 2.32 5.88
C ALA A 157 9.75 2.72 6.83
N PRO A 158 10.02 3.23 8.05
CA PRO A 158 8.98 3.69 8.97
C PRO A 158 7.99 4.69 8.35
N GLU A 159 8.47 5.46 7.38
CA GLU A 159 7.70 6.42 6.59
C GLU A 159 7.86 6.07 5.11
N TRP A 160 7.12 5.06 4.64
CA TRP A 160 7.13 4.70 3.22
C TRP A 160 6.31 5.73 2.43
N VAL A 161 6.97 6.45 1.52
CA VAL A 161 6.34 7.49 0.67
C VAL A 161 5.16 6.98 -0.16
N GLY A 162 5.13 5.69 -0.48
CA GLY A 162 4.01 5.09 -1.22
C GLY A 162 2.75 4.84 -0.38
N GLU A 163 2.79 5.04 0.93
CA GLU A 163 1.68 4.71 1.83
C GLU A 163 0.37 5.44 1.45
N PRO A 164 0.34 6.78 1.25
CA PRO A 164 -0.89 7.48 0.85
C PRO A 164 -1.40 7.03 -0.52
N VAL A 165 -0.48 6.66 -1.43
CA VAL A 165 -0.81 6.15 -2.77
C VAL A 165 -1.47 4.77 -2.65
N ALA A 166 -0.93 3.88 -1.82
CA ALA A 166 -1.46 2.55 -1.59
C ALA A 166 -2.82 2.56 -0.89
N GLN A 167 -3.00 3.41 0.13
CA GLN A 167 -4.29 3.63 0.81
C GLN A 167 -5.36 4.10 -0.17
N ARG A 168 -4.99 5.05 -1.03
CA ARG A 168 -5.91 5.56 -2.05
C ARG A 168 -6.25 4.49 -3.08
N LEU A 169 -5.27 3.75 -3.59
CA LEU A 169 -5.50 2.64 -4.52
C LEU A 169 -6.41 1.57 -3.90
N ARG A 170 -6.19 1.18 -2.65
CA ARG A 170 -7.04 0.22 -1.94
C ARG A 170 -8.50 0.67 -1.90
N THR A 171 -8.72 1.96 -1.68
CA THR A 171 -10.04 2.57 -1.68
C THR A 171 -10.68 2.54 -3.08
N LEU A 172 -9.92 2.77 -4.15
CA LEU A 172 -10.43 2.63 -5.53
C LEU A 172 -10.76 1.17 -5.86
N LEU A 173 -9.98 0.20 -5.38
CA LEU A 173 -10.22 -1.22 -5.62
C LEU A 173 -11.54 -1.74 -5.02
N THR A 174 -12.15 -1.02 -4.06
CA THR A 174 -13.45 -1.44 -3.50
C THR A 174 -14.63 -1.15 -4.41
N THR A 175 -14.49 -0.26 -5.40
CA THR A 175 -15.60 0.15 -6.29
C THR A 175 -15.52 -0.41 -7.70
N VAL A 176 -14.35 -0.87 -8.13
CA VAL A 176 -14.19 -1.42 -9.48
C VAL A 176 -14.93 -2.74 -9.65
N ASN A 177 -15.37 -2.99 -10.88
CA ASN A 177 -16.00 -4.26 -11.25
C ASN A 177 -15.04 -5.45 -11.07
N ASP A 178 -15.58 -6.68 -11.07
CA ASP A 178 -14.79 -7.89 -10.82
C ASP A 178 -13.65 -8.11 -11.83
N ALA A 179 -13.86 -7.77 -13.10
CA ALA A 179 -12.86 -7.95 -14.15
C ALA A 179 -11.64 -7.03 -13.91
N ASN A 180 -11.90 -5.74 -13.67
CA ASN A 180 -10.87 -4.75 -13.38
C ASN A 180 -10.16 -5.04 -12.05
N HIS A 181 -10.90 -5.51 -11.03
CA HIS A 181 -10.30 -5.97 -9.78
C HIS A 181 -9.38 -7.17 -10.02
N ALA A 182 -9.82 -8.17 -10.80
CA ALA A 182 -9.01 -9.35 -11.10
C ALA A 182 -7.73 -8.99 -11.86
N ALA A 183 -7.82 -8.09 -12.83
CA ALA A 183 -6.66 -7.57 -13.56
C ALA A 183 -5.67 -6.86 -12.62
N ALA A 184 -6.15 -5.95 -11.76
CA ALA A 184 -5.30 -5.29 -10.77
C ALA A 184 -4.62 -6.27 -9.80
N VAL A 185 -5.35 -7.28 -9.32
CA VAL A 185 -4.78 -8.34 -8.47
C VAL A 185 -3.71 -9.14 -9.20
N ALA A 186 -3.91 -9.43 -10.50
CA ALA A 186 -2.90 -10.13 -11.30
C ALA A 186 -1.61 -9.30 -11.43
N GLU A 187 -1.73 -7.99 -11.69
CA GLU A 187 -0.58 -7.08 -11.77
C GLU A 187 0.19 -7.00 -10.44
N ILE A 188 -0.52 -6.94 -9.31
CA ILE A 188 0.08 -6.97 -7.97
C ILE A 188 0.78 -8.32 -7.73
N ALA A 189 0.11 -9.43 -8.09
CA ALA A 189 0.64 -10.77 -7.87
C ALA A 189 1.90 -11.06 -8.69
N ALA A 190 2.00 -10.52 -9.90
CA ALA A 190 3.19 -10.63 -10.75
C ALA A 190 4.43 -9.93 -10.15
N ARG A 191 4.23 -9.01 -9.20
CA ARG A 191 5.24 -8.10 -8.65
C ARG A 191 5.60 -8.37 -7.18
N ARG A 192 5.23 -9.54 -6.66
CA ARG A 192 5.44 -9.95 -5.24
C ARG A 192 6.77 -10.66 -4.98
N ASP A 193 7.79 -10.45 -5.81
CA ASP A 193 9.10 -11.13 -5.72
C ASP A 193 10.01 -10.61 -4.60
N ARG A 194 9.63 -9.50 -3.95
CA ARG A 194 10.38 -8.87 -2.84
C ARG A 194 9.59 -8.92 -1.53
N GLU A 195 10.29 -8.88 -0.40
CA GLU A 195 9.65 -8.92 0.93
C GLU A 195 8.66 -7.78 1.13
N PHE A 196 9.08 -6.53 0.93
CA PHE A 196 8.19 -5.39 1.12
C PHE A 196 7.06 -5.36 0.09
N ALA A 197 7.32 -5.77 -1.16
CA ALA A 197 6.29 -5.92 -2.17
C ALA A 197 5.23 -6.98 -1.80
N ARG A 198 5.60 -8.06 -1.10
CA ARG A 198 4.63 -9.03 -0.56
C ARG A 198 3.74 -8.43 0.52
N ILE A 199 4.30 -7.57 1.38
CA ILE A 199 3.53 -6.87 2.42
C ILE A 199 2.52 -5.93 1.78
N VAL A 200 2.96 -5.09 0.85
CA VAL A 200 2.07 -4.15 0.12
C VAL A 200 1.04 -4.92 -0.71
N ALA A 201 1.41 -6.03 -1.35
CA ALA A 201 0.48 -6.89 -2.08
C ALA A 201 -0.60 -7.49 -1.16
N ALA A 202 -0.21 -8.02 0.01
CA ALA A 202 -1.14 -8.56 0.99
C ALA A 202 -2.06 -7.47 1.57
N TYR A 203 -1.53 -6.24 1.70
CA TYR A 203 -2.33 -5.08 2.06
C TYR A 203 -3.36 -4.76 0.97
N LEU A 204 -2.96 -4.56 -0.29
CA LEU A 204 -3.85 -4.13 -1.37
C LEU A 204 -4.88 -5.20 -1.75
N ALA A 205 -4.45 -6.46 -1.85
CA ALA A 205 -5.24 -7.59 -2.31
C ALA A 205 -5.19 -8.73 -1.27
N PRO A 206 -5.85 -8.55 -0.10
CA PRO A 206 -5.84 -9.57 0.93
C PRO A 206 -6.47 -10.85 0.36
N PRO A 207 -5.86 -12.03 0.60
CA PRO A 207 -6.37 -13.29 0.09
C PRO A 207 -7.85 -13.44 0.48
N ARG A 208 -8.67 -13.85 -0.49
CA ARG A 208 -10.06 -14.20 -0.20
C ARG A 208 -10.01 -15.33 0.83
N ARG A 209 -10.64 -15.14 2.00
CA ARG A 209 -10.97 -16.27 2.85
C ARG A 209 -12.04 -17.03 2.10
N THR A 210 -11.66 -18.07 1.36
CA THR A 210 -12.61 -19.12 0.99
C THR A 210 -13.11 -19.69 2.31
N GLY A 211 -14.42 -19.65 2.54
CA GLY A 211 -15.03 -20.13 3.79
C GLY A 211 -14.68 -21.59 4.04
N SER A 212 -13.60 -21.82 4.75
CA SER A 212 -13.28 -23.05 5.44
C SER A 212 -12.45 -22.65 6.65
N PRO A 213 -12.87 -22.98 7.87
CA PRO A 213 -12.06 -22.79 9.07
C PRO A 213 -10.94 -23.83 9.05
N SER A 214 -9.90 -23.57 8.27
CA SER A 214 -8.62 -24.27 8.41
C SER A 214 -7.64 -23.28 9.00
N SER A 215 -7.34 -23.47 10.27
CA SER A 215 -6.38 -22.73 11.06
C SER A 215 -5.03 -22.72 10.34
N VAL A 216 -4.66 -21.60 9.74
CA VAL A 216 -3.28 -21.39 9.29
C VAL A 216 -2.52 -20.82 10.48
N THR A 217 -1.97 -21.71 11.30
CA THR A 217 -0.93 -21.34 12.25
C THR A 217 0.37 -21.15 11.46
N THR A 218 0.56 -19.97 10.87
CA THR A 218 1.90 -19.55 10.45
C THR A 218 2.67 -19.17 11.71
N SER A 219 3.49 -20.09 12.21
CA SER A 219 4.53 -19.79 13.20
C SER A 219 5.51 -18.79 12.58
N LEU A 220 5.36 -17.51 12.93
CA LEU A 220 6.40 -16.51 12.78
C LEU A 220 7.29 -16.61 14.02
N SER A 221 8.48 -17.19 13.86
CA SER A 221 9.49 -17.18 14.92
C SER A 221 9.90 -15.73 15.24
N PRO A 222 9.89 -15.31 16.52
CA PRO A 222 10.17 -13.94 16.90
C PRO A 222 11.67 -13.73 17.02
N THR A 223 12.33 -13.34 15.92
CA THR A 223 13.68 -12.76 15.99
C THR A 223 13.82 -11.55 15.09
N ARG A 224 13.43 -10.40 15.63
CA ARG A 224 14.15 -9.11 15.66
C ARG A 224 13.12 -8.02 15.96
N ARG A 225 13.45 -7.14 16.91
CA ARG A 225 12.68 -5.96 17.29
C ARG A 225 12.15 -5.24 16.04
N THR A 226 10.86 -5.38 15.77
CA THR A 226 10.17 -4.57 14.78
C THR A 226 9.93 -3.21 15.41
N SER A 227 10.59 -2.19 14.86
CA SER A 227 10.30 -0.80 15.19
C SER A 227 8.85 -0.48 14.79
N ARG A 228 8.17 0.26 15.68
CA ARG A 228 6.75 0.64 15.57
C ARG A 228 6.40 1.14 14.17
N CYS A 229 5.58 0.36 13.48
CA CYS A 229 4.85 0.79 12.30
C CYS A 229 3.38 0.90 12.71
N GLY A 230 2.68 1.96 12.29
CA GLY A 230 1.23 2.12 12.57
C GLY A 230 0.37 0.97 12.03
N TRP A 231 0.94 0.15 11.15
CA TRP A 231 0.34 -0.98 10.47
C TRP A 231 0.44 -2.32 11.22
N CYS A 232 1.28 -2.42 12.25
CA CYS A 232 1.66 -3.70 12.86
C CYS A 232 1.56 -3.80 14.40
N CYS A 233 0.94 -2.85 15.11
CA CYS A 233 0.73 -2.98 16.56
C CYS A 233 -0.69 -2.66 17.05
N GLU A 234 -1.34 -3.73 17.52
CA GLU A 234 -2.14 -3.92 18.74
C GLU A 234 -2.42 -2.67 19.62
N PRO A 235 -3.69 -2.44 20.04
CA PRO A 235 -4.03 -1.33 20.91
C PRO A 235 -3.57 -1.63 22.34
N SER A 236 -2.55 -0.92 22.84
CA SER A 236 -2.19 -0.97 24.26
C SER A 236 -3.29 -0.32 25.11
N ALA A 237 -4.03 -1.13 25.86
CA ALA A 237 -4.91 -0.65 26.92
C ALA A 237 -4.07 0.14 27.95
N ARG A 238 -4.38 1.43 28.12
CA ARG A 238 -3.89 2.20 29.26
C ARG A 238 -4.78 1.89 30.45
N SER A 239 -4.26 1.15 31.42
CA SER A 239 -4.78 1.13 32.78
C SER A 239 -4.44 2.47 33.44
N ASN A 240 -5.44 3.28 33.74
CA ASN A 240 -5.28 4.39 34.68
C ASN A 240 -5.31 3.81 36.11
N SER A 241 -4.30 4.16 36.90
CA SER A 241 -4.36 4.20 38.36
C SER A 241 -4.29 5.67 38.78
#